data_AF-A0A358EGK3-F1
#
_entry.id   AF-A0A358EGK3-F1
#
_cell.length_a   1.000
_cell.length_b   1.000
_cell.length_c   1.000
_cell.angle_alpha   90.00
_cell.angle_beta   90.00
_cell.angle_gamma   90.00
#
_symmetry.space_group_name_H-M   'P 1'
#
loop_
_entity.id
_entity.type
_entity.pdbx_description
1 polymer ?
#
loop_
_entity_poly.entity_id
_entity_poly.type
_entity_poly.pdbx_seq_one_letter_code
_entity_poly.pdbx_strand_id
1 'polypeptide(L)'
;MITLVAIVAVALSISFLCSILEAVFLSVSHAHVALLKSQGQWAGSWLEKARQNVEEPIAAILTLNTIAHTIGAAMGGAQAARVFGEVWVGVFSGVLTLLVLLATEIIPKTIGATYWKSLAPMTARTLKVLIVGMKPVLIPLAWLSKAISPSGVRPTVSRAEIEVLADIGRREGTLDEEEYSVMTNVIQLDKISIGEVMTPRTDVV
;
A
#
# COMPACT_ATOMS: atom_id res chain seq x y z
N MET A 1 -35.76 -12.99 -6.34
CA MET A 1 -34.79 -12.62 -7.40
C MET A 1 -34.34 -11.17 -7.27
N ILE A 2 -35.24 -10.18 -7.19
CA ILE A 2 -34.87 -8.74 -7.09
C ILE A 2 -33.95 -8.46 -5.89
N THR A 3 -34.24 -9.03 -4.72
CA THR A 3 -33.42 -8.85 -3.50
C THR A 3 -32.00 -9.40 -3.65
N LEU A 4 -31.84 -10.56 -4.31
CA LEU A 4 -30.53 -11.16 -4.59
C LEU A 4 -29.70 -10.24 -5.49
N VAL A 5 -30.29 -9.78 -6.59
CA VAL A 5 -29.62 -8.91 -7.55
C VAL A 5 -29.24 -7.59 -6.90
N ALA A 6 -30.12 -6.99 -6.09
CA ALA A 6 -29.82 -5.75 -5.39
C ALA A 6 -28.65 -5.89 -4.40
N ILE A 7 -28.63 -6.97 -3.60
CA ILE A 7 -27.55 -7.23 -2.64
C ILE A 7 -26.21 -7.40 -3.36
N VAL A 8 -26.18 -8.24 -4.39
CA VAL A 8 -24.96 -8.52 -5.17
C VAL A 8 -24.50 -7.25 -5.90
N ALA A 9 -25.41 -6.51 -6.52
CA ALA A 9 -25.06 -5.26 -7.22
C ALA A 9 -24.46 -4.21 -6.29
N VAL A 10 -25.04 -4.01 -5.11
CA VAL A 10 -24.51 -3.06 -4.11
C VAL A 10 -23.13 -3.50 -3.63
N ALA A 11 -22.96 -4.78 -3.28
CA ALA A 11 -21.68 -5.31 -2.81
C ALA A 11 -20.58 -5.17 -3.87
N LEU A 12 -20.87 -5.52 -5.12
CA LEU A 12 -19.93 -5.38 -6.23
C LEU A 12 -19.61 -3.91 -6.52
N SER A 13 -20.60 -3.01 -6.46
CA SER A 13 -20.38 -1.57 -6.73
C SER A 13 -19.46 -0.94 -5.68
N ILE A 14 -19.66 -1.26 -4.40
CA ILE A 14 -18.80 -0.77 -3.31
C ILE A 14 -17.37 -1.29 -3.50
N SER A 15 -17.24 -2.59 -3.77
CA SER A 15 -15.93 -3.23 -3.94
C SER A 15 -15.20 -2.70 -5.19
N PHE A 16 -15.93 -2.45 -6.28
CA PHE A 16 -15.41 -1.85 -7.51
C PHE A 16 -14.82 -0.47 -7.23
N LEU A 17 -15.56 0.37 -6.48
CA LEU A 17 -15.09 1.67 -6.06
C LEU A 17 -13.83 1.55 -5.20
N CYS A 18 -13.82 0.66 -4.20
CA CYS A 18 -12.65 0.42 -3.34
C CYS A 18 -11.41 0.04 -4.17
N SER A 19 -11.54 -0.88 -5.12
CA SER A 19 -10.44 -1.31 -6.00
C SER A 19 -9.89 -0.18 -6.88
N ILE A 20 -10.75 0.73 -7.38
CA ILE A 20 -10.29 1.93 -8.08
C ILE A 20 -9.52 2.85 -7.13
N LEU A 21 -10.08 3.13 -5.94
CA LEU A 21 -9.44 4.01 -4.95
C LEU A 21 -8.06 3.48 -4.56
N GLU A 22 -7.95 2.18 -4.32
CA GLU A 22 -6.68 1.48 -4.02
C GLU A 22 -5.67 1.69 -5.15
N ALA A 23 -6.03 1.33 -6.38
CA ALA A 23 -5.13 1.39 -7.52
C ALA A 23 -4.68 2.83 -7.82
N VAL A 24 -5.60 3.80 -7.74
CA VAL A 24 -5.26 5.21 -7.94
C VAL A 24 -4.33 5.71 -6.82
N PHE A 25 -4.66 5.42 -5.56
CA PHE A 25 -3.86 5.89 -4.42
C PHE A 25 -2.43 5.34 -4.45
N LEU A 26 -2.26 4.07 -4.83
CA LEU A 26 -0.95 3.43 -4.97
C LEU A 26 -0.17 3.92 -6.21
N SER A 27 -0.87 4.27 -7.30
CA SER A 27 -0.23 4.68 -8.56
C SER A 27 0.14 6.17 -8.62
N VAL A 28 -0.46 7.01 -7.77
CA VAL A 28 -0.18 8.44 -7.75
C VAL A 28 1.26 8.72 -7.31
N SER A 29 2.02 9.39 -8.19
CA SER A 29 3.42 9.73 -7.94
C SER A 29 3.60 10.99 -7.08
N HIS A 30 4.75 11.10 -6.39
CA HIS A 30 5.10 12.29 -5.60
C HIS A 30 5.08 13.58 -6.43
N ALA A 31 5.62 13.52 -7.65
CA ALA A 31 5.64 14.67 -8.57
C ALA A 31 4.23 15.16 -8.94
N HIS A 32 3.28 14.24 -9.15
CA HIS A 32 1.92 14.61 -9.47
C HIS A 32 1.18 15.23 -8.27
N VAL A 33 1.39 14.70 -7.06
CA VAL A 33 0.84 15.30 -5.84
C VAL A 33 1.37 16.73 -5.64
N ALA A 34 2.67 16.94 -5.86
CA ALA A 34 3.28 18.25 -5.81
C ALA A 34 2.70 19.21 -6.85
N LEU A 35 2.43 18.73 -8.08
CA LEU A 35 1.75 19.49 -9.13
C LEU A 35 0.33 19.90 -8.73
N LEU A 36 -0.49 18.98 -8.18
CA LEU A 36 -1.84 19.32 -7.72
C LEU A 36 -1.79 20.38 -6.61
N LYS A 37 -0.80 20.28 -5.71
CA LYS A 37 -0.60 21.22 -4.61
C LYS A 37 -0.17 22.60 -5.14
N SER A 38 0.75 22.67 -6.10
CA SER A 38 1.19 23.95 -6.70
C SER A 38 0.09 24.62 -7.52
N GLN A 39 -0.83 23.84 -8.11
CA GLN A 39 -2.05 24.32 -8.76
C GLN A 39 -3.13 24.78 -7.76
N GLY A 40 -2.87 24.75 -6.45
CA GLY A 40 -3.82 25.16 -5.41
C GLY A 40 -4.98 24.17 -5.20
N GLN A 41 -4.89 22.95 -5.74
CA GLN A 41 -5.94 21.96 -5.55
C GLN A 41 -5.89 21.35 -4.15
N TRP A 42 -7.02 21.36 -3.44
CA TRP A 42 -7.14 20.74 -2.12
C TRP A 42 -6.68 19.27 -2.10
N ALA A 43 -6.97 18.52 -3.17
CA ALA A 43 -6.60 17.12 -3.32
C ALA A 43 -5.08 16.90 -3.21
N GLY A 44 -4.25 17.81 -3.73
CA GLY A 44 -2.79 17.70 -3.62
C GLY A 44 -2.31 17.78 -2.17
N SER A 45 -2.79 18.77 -1.43
CA SER A 45 -2.44 18.93 -0.01
C SER A 45 -2.91 17.77 0.87
N TRP A 46 -4.05 17.16 0.53
CA TRP A 46 -4.60 16.04 1.29
C TRP A 46 -3.88 14.73 0.94
N LEU A 47 -3.64 14.45 -0.35
CA LEU A 47 -2.90 13.27 -0.79
C LEU A 47 -1.47 13.27 -0.25
N GLU A 48 -0.80 14.42 -0.19
CA GLU A 48 0.53 14.54 0.43
C GLU A 48 0.52 14.05 1.88
N LYS A 49 -0.45 14.50 2.69
CA LYS A 49 -0.62 14.06 4.08
C LYS A 49 -1.02 12.58 4.18
N ALA A 50 -1.96 12.14 3.36
CA ALA A 50 -2.42 10.75 3.35
C ALA A 50 -1.30 9.78 2.97
N ARG A 51 -0.34 10.19 2.14
CA ARG A 51 0.83 9.38 1.77
C ARG A 51 1.93 9.36 2.83
N GLN A 52 1.93 10.27 3.80
CA GLN A 52 2.86 10.17 4.94
C GLN A 52 2.51 8.99 5.85
N ASN A 53 1.20 8.68 5.97
CA ASN A 53 0.69 7.55 6.73
C ASN A 53 -0.14 6.63 5.82
N VAL A 54 0.54 5.98 4.87
CA VAL A 54 -0.10 5.13 3.84
C VAL A 54 -0.97 4.02 4.45
N GLU A 55 -0.63 3.56 5.66
CA GLU A 55 -1.34 2.51 6.38
C GLU A 55 -2.82 2.84 6.64
N GLU A 56 -3.15 4.07 7.03
CA GLU A 56 -4.54 4.43 7.39
C GLU A 56 -5.48 4.39 6.17
N PRO A 57 -5.18 5.06 5.04
CA PRO A 57 -6.01 4.97 3.85
C PRO A 57 -6.10 3.57 3.25
N ILE A 58 -4.98 2.82 3.19
CA ILE A 58 -4.98 1.45 2.66
C ILE A 58 -5.82 0.54 3.56
N ALA A 59 -5.66 0.62 4.88
CA ALA A 59 -6.44 -0.17 5.81
C ALA A 59 -7.95 0.12 5.65
N ALA A 60 -8.33 1.39 5.48
CA ALA A 60 -9.73 1.77 5.26
C ALA A 60 -10.30 1.14 3.98
N ILE A 61 -9.57 1.25 2.86
CA ILE A 61 -10.00 0.68 1.57
C ILE A 61 -10.11 -0.84 1.65
N LEU A 62 -9.06 -1.51 2.13
CA LEU A 62 -8.98 -2.96 2.19
C LEU A 62 -10.04 -3.54 3.14
N THR A 63 -10.29 -2.88 4.27
CA THR A 63 -11.31 -3.29 5.23
C THR A 63 -12.69 -3.19 4.58
N LEU A 64 -13.04 -2.06 3.96
CA LEU A 64 -14.34 -1.92 3.30
C LEU A 64 -14.51 -2.92 2.16
N ASN A 65 -13.46 -3.12 1.34
CA ASN A 65 -13.48 -4.09 0.25
C ASN A 65 -13.75 -5.51 0.77
N THR A 66 -13.04 -5.91 1.82
CA THR A 66 -13.20 -7.23 2.44
C THR A 66 -14.60 -7.41 3.01
N ILE A 67 -15.13 -6.40 3.74
CA ILE A 67 -16.49 -6.43 4.27
C ILE A 67 -17.51 -6.59 3.14
N ALA A 68 -17.37 -5.81 2.06
CA ALA A 68 -18.28 -5.88 0.92
C ALA A 68 -18.23 -7.23 0.20
N HIS A 69 -17.04 -7.81 -0.01
CA HIS A 69 -16.88 -9.16 -0.56
C HIS A 69 -17.49 -10.23 0.35
N THR A 70 -17.14 -10.24 1.63
CA THR A 70 -17.60 -11.28 2.57
C THR A 70 -19.10 -11.22 2.79
N ILE A 71 -19.65 -10.03 3.05
CA ILE A 71 -21.09 -9.85 3.26
C ILE A 71 -21.85 -10.09 1.95
N GLY A 72 -21.34 -9.59 0.82
CA GLY A 72 -21.94 -9.80 -0.49
C GLY A 72 -22.01 -11.27 -0.89
N ALA A 73 -20.92 -12.02 -0.69
CA ALA A 73 -20.87 -13.45 -0.95
C ALA A 73 -21.76 -14.25 0.02
N ALA A 74 -21.73 -13.94 1.32
CA ALA A 74 -22.54 -14.63 2.31
C ALA A 74 -24.05 -14.40 2.10
N MET A 75 -24.47 -13.14 1.97
CA MET A 75 -25.88 -12.81 1.73
C MET A 75 -26.33 -13.25 0.33
N GLY A 76 -25.48 -13.09 -0.68
CA GLY A 76 -25.73 -13.55 -2.04
C GLY A 76 -25.90 -15.06 -2.10
N GLY A 77 -25.01 -15.82 -1.48
CA GLY A 77 -25.09 -17.28 -1.40
C GLY A 77 -26.32 -17.76 -0.64
N ALA A 78 -26.62 -17.17 0.52
CA ALA A 78 -27.82 -17.51 1.30
C ALA A 78 -29.11 -17.26 0.51
N GLN A 79 -29.17 -16.15 -0.24
CA GLN A 79 -30.34 -15.84 -1.04
C GLN A 79 -30.39 -16.66 -2.34
N ALA A 80 -29.25 -17.06 -2.90
CA ALA A 80 -29.19 -17.97 -4.03
C ALA A 80 -29.70 -19.36 -3.67
N ALA A 81 -29.37 -19.87 -2.47
CA ALA A 81 -29.90 -21.14 -1.97
C ALA A 81 -31.44 -21.16 -1.92
N ARG A 82 -32.06 -20.04 -1.51
CA ARG A 82 -33.52 -19.89 -1.46
C ARG A 82 -34.18 -19.81 -2.83
N VAL A 83 -33.49 -19.25 -3.83
CA VAL A 83 -34.07 -18.98 -5.16
C VAL A 83 -33.82 -20.13 -6.14
N PHE A 84 -32.62 -20.70 -6.13
CA PHE A 84 -32.17 -21.71 -7.08
C PHE A 84 -32.15 -23.13 -6.51
N GLY A 85 -32.31 -23.28 -5.19
CA GLY A 85 -32.18 -24.55 -4.49
C GLY A 85 -30.71 -24.92 -4.21
N GLU A 86 -30.50 -25.79 -3.22
CA GLU A 86 -29.16 -26.12 -2.69
C GLU A 86 -28.20 -26.70 -3.75
N VAL A 87 -28.74 -27.46 -4.70
CA VAL A 87 -27.97 -28.11 -5.79
C VAL A 87 -27.22 -27.09 -6.65
N TRP A 88 -27.78 -25.89 -6.84
CA TRP A 88 -27.20 -24.86 -7.70
C TRP A 88 -26.30 -23.87 -6.96
N VAL A 89 -26.21 -23.95 -5.63
CA VAL A 89 -25.41 -23.02 -4.81
C VAL A 89 -23.92 -23.10 -5.13
N GLY A 90 -23.41 -24.31 -5.40
CA GLY A 90 -22.01 -24.50 -5.77
C GLY A 90 -21.64 -23.81 -7.09
N VAL A 91 -22.47 -24.01 -8.13
CA VAL A 91 -22.29 -23.37 -9.44
C VAL A 91 -22.43 -21.85 -9.32
N PHE A 92 -23.44 -21.38 -8.59
CA PHE A 92 -23.65 -19.95 -8.33
C PHE A 92 -22.43 -19.32 -7.63
N SER A 93 -21.88 -19.98 -6.61
CA SER A 93 -20.73 -19.47 -5.86
C SER A 93 -19.47 -19.41 -6.72
N GLY A 94 -19.25 -20.41 -7.58
CA GLY A 94 -18.14 -20.40 -8.55
C GLY A 94 -18.24 -19.25 -9.55
N VAL A 95 -19.42 -19.06 -10.15
CA VAL A 95 -19.67 -17.96 -11.08
C VAL A 95 -19.55 -16.61 -10.40
N LEU A 96 -20.12 -16.46 -9.20
CA LEU A 96 -20.03 -15.23 -8.42
C LEU A 96 -18.58 -14.89 -8.08
N THR A 97 -17.77 -15.87 -7.69
CA THR A 97 -16.35 -15.67 -7.38
C THR A 97 -15.57 -15.21 -8.59
N LEU A 98 -15.79 -15.82 -9.76
CA LEU A 98 -15.16 -15.39 -11.01
C LEU A 98 -15.57 -13.96 -11.37
N LEU A 99 -16.85 -13.62 -11.20
CA LEU A 99 -17.37 -12.29 -11.47
C LEU A 99 -16.76 -11.26 -10.51
N VAL A 100 -16.70 -11.55 -9.21
CA VAL A 100 -16.05 -10.70 -8.21
C VAL A 100 -14.59 -10.43 -8.62
N LEU A 101 -13.84 -11.48 -8.95
CA LEU A 101 -12.42 -11.36 -9.30
C LEU A 101 -12.21 -10.53 -10.58
N LEU A 102 -12.95 -10.82 -11.65
CA LEU A 102 -12.77 -10.10 -12.92
C LEU A 102 -13.32 -8.68 -12.86
N ALA A 103 -14.58 -8.53 -12.48
CA ALA A 103 -15.30 -7.26 -12.56
C ALA A 103 -14.91 -6.29 -11.46
N THR A 104 -14.44 -6.78 -10.32
CA THR A 104 -14.35 -6.00 -9.07
C THR A 104 -12.92 -5.85 -8.57
N GLU A 105 -12.03 -6.78 -8.92
CA GLU A 105 -10.61 -6.71 -8.58
C GLU A 105 -9.77 -6.34 -9.79
N ILE A 106 -9.75 -7.17 -10.85
CA ILE A 106 -8.81 -7.00 -11.96
C ILE A 106 -9.13 -5.76 -12.79
N ILE A 107 -10.34 -5.70 -13.38
CA ILE A 107 -10.72 -4.60 -14.27
C ILE A 107 -10.60 -3.22 -13.57
N PRO A 108 -11.12 -3.03 -12.35
CA PRO A 108 -11.11 -1.70 -11.73
C PRO A 108 -9.70 -1.29 -11.30
N LYS A 109 -8.86 -2.25 -10.87
CA LYS A 109 -7.45 -1.96 -10.56
C LYS A 109 -6.69 -1.55 -11.82
N THR A 110 -6.91 -2.21 -12.96
CA THR A 110 -6.32 -1.81 -14.23
C THR A 110 -6.76 -0.40 -14.64
N ILE A 111 -8.05 -0.07 -14.51
CA ILE A 111 -8.57 1.27 -14.79
C ILE A 111 -7.93 2.31 -13.87
N GLY A 112 -7.93 2.06 -12.56
CA GLY A 112 -7.35 2.98 -11.57
C GLY A 112 -5.85 3.22 -11.81
N ALA A 113 -5.09 2.17 -12.11
CA ALA A 113 -3.66 2.25 -12.40
C ALA A 113 -3.34 2.88 -13.76
N THR A 114 -4.28 2.89 -14.71
CA THR A 114 -4.09 3.53 -16.02
C THR A 114 -4.49 5.00 -16.00
N TYR A 115 -5.61 5.32 -15.35
CA TYR A 115 -6.25 6.65 -15.38
C TYR A 115 -6.05 7.45 -14.08
N TRP A 116 -5.08 7.07 -13.25
CA TRP A 116 -4.82 7.68 -11.94
C TRP A 116 -4.70 9.21 -11.95
N LYS A 117 -4.10 9.81 -13.00
CA LYS A 117 -3.96 11.28 -13.12
C LYS A 117 -5.30 12.01 -13.07
N SER A 118 -6.31 11.46 -13.76
CA SER A 118 -7.66 12.05 -13.82
C SER A 118 -8.49 11.73 -12.59
N LEU A 119 -8.25 10.56 -11.99
CA LEU A 119 -9.00 10.05 -10.84
C LEU A 119 -8.47 10.55 -9.50
N ALA A 120 -7.21 11.01 -9.42
CA ALA A 120 -6.57 11.43 -8.18
C ALA A 120 -7.38 12.46 -7.36
N PRO A 121 -7.98 13.52 -7.95
CA PRO A 121 -8.81 14.45 -7.20
C PRO A 121 -10.09 13.82 -6.63
N MET A 122 -10.73 12.93 -7.40
CA MET A 122 -11.92 12.19 -6.95
C MET A 122 -11.54 11.22 -5.81
N THR A 123 -10.44 10.50 -5.96
CA THR A 123 -9.91 9.58 -4.95
C THR A 123 -9.66 10.32 -3.65
N ALA A 124 -8.99 11.47 -3.67
CA ALA A 124 -8.71 12.24 -2.45
C ALA A 124 -9.99 12.58 -1.64
N ARG A 125 -11.06 13.01 -2.32
CA ARG A 125 -12.34 13.36 -1.66
C ARG A 125 -13.03 12.12 -1.10
N THR A 126 -13.13 11.08 -1.92
CA THR A 126 -13.81 9.83 -1.55
C THR A 126 -13.09 9.15 -0.39
N LEU A 127 -11.77 9.13 -0.43
CA LEU A 127 -10.93 8.51 0.58
C LEU A 127 -11.02 9.25 1.92
N LYS A 128 -11.12 10.58 1.92
CA LYS A 128 -11.38 11.35 3.15
C LYS A 128 -12.71 10.95 3.80
N VAL A 129 -13.78 10.84 3.03
CA VAL A 129 -15.10 10.44 3.54
C VAL A 129 -15.05 9.00 4.05
N LEU A 130 -14.42 8.11 3.29
CA LEU A 130 -14.24 6.71 3.66
C LEU A 130 -13.50 6.56 4.98
N ILE A 131 -12.35 7.22 5.14
CA ILE A 131 -11.54 7.17 6.35
C ILE A 131 -12.36 7.69 7.55
N VAL A 132 -13.03 8.83 7.41
CA VAL A 132 -13.87 9.40 8.49
C VAL A 132 -14.98 8.43 8.89
N GLY A 133 -15.64 7.78 7.93
CA GLY A 133 -16.67 6.77 8.20
C GLY A 133 -16.12 5.48 8.82
N MET A 134 -14.90 5.08 8.44
CA MET A 134 -14.25 3.85 8.93
C MET A 134 -13.44 4.06 10.21
N LYS A 135 -13.24 5.29 10.70
CA LYS A 135 -12.56 5.58 11.96
C LYS A 135 -12.93 4.66 13.14
N PRO A 136 -14.21 4.37 13.45
CA PRO A 136 -14.54 3.48 14.56
C PRO A 136 -13.96 2.06 14.40
N VAL A 137 -13.79 1.59 13.16
CA VAL A 137 -13.19 0.28 12.84
C VAL A 137 -11.66 0.36 12.78
N LEU A 138 -11.12 1.48 12.32
CA LEU A 138 -9.68 1.68 12.16
C LEU A 138 -8.94 1.88 13.49
N ILE A 139 -9.56 2.52 14.49
CA ILE A 139 -8.92 2.79 15.80
C ILE A 139 -8.50 1.49 16.52
N PRO A 140 -9.39 0.47 16.68
CA PRO A 140 -9.00 -0.82 17.25
C PRO A 140 -7.89 -1.51 16.43
N LEU A 141 -7.98 -1.42 15.11
CA LEU A 141 -7.00 -2.03 14.20
C LEU A 141 -5.61 -1.40 14.34
N ALA A 142 -5.55 -0.07 14.47
CA ALA A 142 -4.32 0.66 14.72
C ALA A 142 -3.73 0.32 16.09
N TRP A 143 -4.57 0.11 17.11
CA TRP A 143 -4.11 -0.32 18.43
C TRP A 143 -3.50 -1.73 18.39
N LEU A 144 -4.15 -2.65 17.68
CA LEU A 144 -3.63 -4.00 17.47
C LEU A 144 -2.33 -3.99 16.66
N SER A 145 -2.26 -3.20 15.57
CA SER A 145 -1.05 -3.05 14.77
C SER A 145 0.10 -2.49 15.62
N LYS A 146 -0.16 -1.49 16.47
CA LYS A 146 0.86 -0.94 17.39
C LYS A 146 1.30 -1.93 18.48
N ALA A 147 0.43 -2.85 18.88
CA ALA A 147 0.79 -3.92 19.84
C ALA A 147 1.66 -5.00 19.21
N ILE A 148 1.53 -5.24 17.89
CA ILE A 148 2.30 -6.24 17.15
C ILE A 148 3.59 -5.63 16.57
N SER A 149 3.56 -4.35 16.20
CA SER A 149 4.72 -3.64 15.69
C SER A 149 5.71 -3.35 16.83
N PRO A 150 6.97 -3.81 16.73
CA PRO A 150 7.97 -3.51 17.73
C PRO A 150 8.17 -2.00 17.82
N SER A 151 7.94 -1.45 19.02
CA SER A 151 8.19 -0.05 19.33
C SER A 151 9.69 0.22 19.29
N GLY A 152 10.20 0.61 18.13
CA GLY A 152 11.57 1.06 17.97
C GLY A 152 11.68 1.80 16.65
N VAL A 153 12.29 2.98 16.67
CA VAL A 153 12.73 3.65 15.45
C VAL A 153 13.83 2.77 14.86
N ARG A 154 13.45 1.81 14.02
CA ARG A 154 14.42 1.08 13.21
C ARG A 154 14.91 2.08 12.17
N PRO A 155 16.23 2.25 11.99
CA PRO A 155 16.75 3.02 10.88
C PRO A 155 16.10 2.52 9.59
N THR A 156 15.53 3.43 8.80
CA THR A 156 14.88 3.10 7.51
C THR A 156 15.86 2.48 6.53
N VAL A 157 17.17 2.68 6.75
CA VAL A 157 18.26 2.11 5.94
C VAL A 157 19.26 1.45 6.88
N SER A 158 19.56 0.17 6.64
CA SER A 158 20.60 -0.55 7.38
C SER A 158 22.00 -0.28 6.82
N ARG A 159 23.06 -0.44 7.63
CA ARG A 159 24.45 -0.29 7.13
C ARG A 159 24.75 -1.24 5.96
N ALA A 160 24.21 -2.46 6.01
CA ALA A 160 24.33 -3.43 4.92
C ALA A 160 23.64 -2.94 3.63
N GLU A 161 22.49 -2.27 3.75
CA GLU A 161 21.82 -1.65 2.60
C GLU A 161 22.64 -0.49 2.01
N ILE A 162 23.30 0.33 2.83
CA ILE A 162 24.19 1.39 2.33
C ILE A 162 25.36 0.79 1.54
N GLU A 163 25.97 -0.28 2.03
CA GLU A 163 27.07 -0.99 1.36
C GLU A 163 26.62 -1.59 0.02
N VAL A 164 25.42 -2.19 -0.04
CA VAL A 164 24.83 -2.70 -1.28
C VAL A 164 24.54 -1.56 -2.27
N LEU A 165 24.00 -0.43 -1.81
CA LEU A 165 23.75 0.74 -2.67
C LEU A 165 25.06 1.32 -3.21
N ALA A 166 26.13 1.31 -2.42
CA ALA A 166 27.47 1.72 -2.85
C ALA A 166 28.01 0.80 -3.97
N ASP A 167 27.88 -0.52 -3.84
CA ASP A 167 28.33 -1.48 -4.86
C ASP A 167 27.49 -1.37 -6.14
N ILE A 168 26.18 -1.12 -6.03
CA ILE A 168 25.34 -0.85 -7.21
C ILE A 168 25.81 0.42 -7.93
N GLY A 169 26.03 1.52 -7.20
CA GLY A 169 26.54 2.76 -7.78
C GLY A 169 27.90 2.60 -8.47
N ARG A 170 28.79 1.76 -7.91
CA ARG A 170 30.07 1.40 -8.54
C ARG A 170 29.87 0.64 -9.85
N ARG A 171 28.99 -0.37 -9.86
CA ARG A 171 28.70 -1.19 -11.06
C ARG A 171 28.00 -0.40 -12.16
N GLU A 172 27.15 0.56 -11.80
CA GLU A 172 26.44 1.43 -12.73
C GLU A 172 27.29 2.61 -13.22
N GLY A 173 28.52 2.77 -12.69
CA GLY A 173 29.45 3.85 -13.05
C GLY A 173 29.08 5.21 -12.47
N THR A 174 28.16 5.25 -11.50
CA THR A 174 27.77 6.44 -10.75
C THR A 174 28.76 6.78 -9.64
N LEU A 175 29.56 5.81 -9.19
CA LEU A 175 30.66 5.96 -8.23
C LEU A 175 31.93 5.36 -8.83
N ASP A 176 33.05 6.06 -8.68
CA ASP A 176 34.37 5.51 -9.04
C ASP A 176 34.91 4.56 -7.95
N GLU A 177 35.93 3.76 -8.27
CA GLU A 177 36.56 2.82 -7.33
C GLU A 177 37.17 3.53 -6.10
N GLU A 178 37.70 4.74 -6.29
CA GLU A 178 38.24 5.56 -5.19
C GLU A 178 37.11 6.03 -4.25
N GLU A 179 35.99 6.50 -4.79
CA GLU A 179 34.82 6.95 -4.02
C GLU A 179 34.17 5.79 -3.28
N TYR A 180 34.07 4.62 -3.92
CA TYR A 180 33.58 3.39 -3.31
C TYR A 180 34.47 2.93 -2.15
N SER A 181 35.79 2.98 -2.33
CA SER A 181 36.76 2.62 -1.29
C SER A 181 36.64 3.54 -0.07
N VAL A 182 36.57 4.87 -0.29
CA VAL A 182 36.37 5.85 0.79
C VAL A 182 35.06 5.59 1.54
N MET A 183 33.96 5.39 0.82
CA MET A 183 32.65 5.17 1.45
C MET A 183 32.62 3.88 2.27
N THR A 184 33.18 2.79 1.74
CA THR A 184 33.28 1.50 2.44
C THR A 184 34.13 1.61 3.70
N ASN A 185 35.27 2.30 3.63
CA ASN A 185 36.15 2.53 4.78
C ASN A 185 35.46 3.35 5.87
N VAL A 186 34.70 4.39 5.50
CA VAL A 186 33.93 5.21 6.46
C VAL A 186 32.84 4.38 7.15
N ILE A 187 32.15 3.51 6.41
CA ILE A 187 31.10 2.63 6.97
C ILE A 187 31.68 1.61 7.94
N GLN A 188 32.91 1.13 7.70
CA GLN A 188 33.60 0.13 8.53
C GLN A 188 34.44 0.72 9.67
N LEU A 189 34.62 2.04 9.71
CA LEU A 189 35.49 2.71 10.67
C LEU A 189 35.13 2.42 12.14
N ASP A 190 33.85 2.20 12.45
CA ASP A 190 33.38 1.87 13.80
C ASP A 190 33.72 0.44 14.25
N LYS A 191 34.11 -0.43 13.31
CA LYS A 191 34.57 -1.80 13.59
C LYS A 191 36.08 -1.90 13.77
N ILE A 192 36.82 -0.88 13.33
CA ILE A 192 38.29 -0.85 13.43
C ILE A 192 38.67 -0.47 14.86
N SER A 193 39.43 -1.34 15.52
CA SER A 193 39.92 -1.04 16.86
C SER A 193 41.13 -0.11 16.82
N ILE A 194 41.31 0.71 17.86
CA ILE A 194 42.42 1.66 17.90
C ILE A 194 43.78 0.93 17.79
N GLY A 195 43.88 -0.27 18.37
CA GLY A 195 45.09 -1.09 18.27
C GLY A 195 45.46 -1.54 16.86
N GLU A 196 44.50 -1.58 15.91
CA GLU A 196 44.74 -1.92 14.50
C GLU A 196 45.33 -0.75 13.70
N VAL A 197 45.16 0.48 14.18
CA VAL A 197 45.62 1.71 13.48
C VAL A 197 46.89 2.28 14.11
N MET A 198 47.14 1.97 15.38
CA MET A 198 48.32 2.45 16.12
C MET A 198 49.62 1.97 15.48
N THR A 199 50.61 2.86 15.41
CA THR A 199 52.00 2.47 15.12
C THR A 199 52.59 1.75 16.33
N PRO A 200 53.05 0.49 16.20
CA PRO A 200 53.70 -0.23 17.30
C PRO A 200 54.90 0.56 17.83
N ARG A 201 55.10 0.55 19.15
CA ARG A 201 56.20 1.29 19.80
C ARG A 201 57.58 0.95 19.25
N THR A 202 57.76 -0.26 18.71
CA THR A 202 59.00 -0.72 18.07
C THR A 202 59.33 -0.01 16.77
N ASP A 203 58.32 0.61 16.13
CA ASP A 203 58.41 1.17 14.78
C ASP A 203 58.33 2.71 14.80
N VAL A 204 58.30 3.32 15.98
CA VAL A 204 58.33 4.77 16.18
C VAL A 204 59.80 5.23 16.16
N VAL A 205 60.18 5.92 15.08
CA VAL A 205 61.52 6.53 14.87
C VAL A 205 61.68 7.83 15.64
#